data_AF-A0A523BD37-F1
#
_entry.id   AF-A0A523BD37-F1
#
_cell.length_a   1.000
_cell.length_b   1.000
_cell.length_c   1.000
_cell.angle_alpha   90.00
_cell.angle_beta   90.00
_cell.angle_gamma   90.00
#
_symmetry.space_group_name_H-M   'P 1'
#
loop_
_entity.id
_entity.type
_entity.pdbx_description
1 polymer ?
#
loop_
_entity_poly.entity_id
_entity_poly.type
_entity_poly.pdbx_seq_one_letter_code
_entity_poly.pdbx_strand_id
1 'polypeptide(L)'
;MKEKLIFAIFAVVAIVIIGIGVYYYYTYYGVPRCEACGMLITPEMDANFKLIDVDKNQRIWTCCPGCMLRSVAAHPNVHIEALDSWYGTSAPKIIIEIRNGTVVSVDPPTTKILLGAAITNSCSSNRIAINDTSVELLLKYGYNDKNPLTVFKTQLPANTPVLTIDQALPRLKAKGIAYVPPSMAFITSIIVIGIVILIVGAFTYKKLVKPKPTPTTTK
;
A
#
# COMPACT_ATOMS: atom_id res chain seq x y z
N MET A 1 7.93 47.95 -6.90
CA MET A 1 6.98 47.10 -6.13
C MET A 1 6.39 45.97 -6.98
N LYS A 2 5.91 46.24 -8.21
CA LYS A 2 5.31 45.20 -9.08
C LYS A 2 6.25 44.02 -9.40
N GLU A 3 7.54 44.27 -9.65
CA GLU A 3 8.50 43.21 -10.01
C GLU A 3 8.82 42.25 -8.84
N LYS A 4 8.94 42.80 -7.62
CA LYS A 4 9.12 42.00 -6.39
C LYS A 4 7.88 41.15 -6.11
N LEU A 5 6.68 41.68 -6.37
CA LEU A 5 5.42 40.95 -6.23
C LEU A 5 5.32 39.79 -7.22
N ILE A 6 5.68 40.01 -8.50
CA ILE A 6 5.68 38.97 -9.53
C ILE A 6 6.67 37.84 -9.17
N PHE A 7 7.89 38.18 -8.73
CA PHE A 7 8.86 37.18 -8.30
C PHE A 7 8.36 36.38 -7.07
N ALA A 8 7.77 37.06 -6.09
CA ALA A 8 7.19 36.40 -4.92
C ALA A 8 6.10 35.39 -5.32
N ILE A 9 5.25 35.73 -6.29
CA ILE A 9 4.23 34.80 -6.83
C ILE A 9 4.89 33.55 -7.44
N PHE A 10 5.88 33.72 -8.32
CA PHE A 10 6.59 32.58 -8.92
C PHE A 10 7.27 31.69 -7.87
N ALA A 11 7.92 32.30 -6.87
CA ALA A 11 8.55 31.57 -5.80
C ALA A 11 7.53 30.76 -4.98
N VAL A 12 6.40 31.36 -4.61
CA VAL A 12 5.32 30.68 -3.87
C VAL A 12 4.75 29.53 -4.69
N VAL A 13 4.40 29.76 -5.96
CA VAL A 13 3.84 28.71 -6.83
C VAL A 13 4.80 27.52 -6.96
N ALA A 14 6.07 27.78 -7.17
CA ALA A 14 7.05 26.72 -7.30
C ALA A 14 7.30 25.94 -5.99
N ILE A 15 7.35 26.63 -4.84
CA ILE A 15 7.43 25.97 -3.52
C ILE A 15 6.23 25.05 -3.32
N VAL A 16 5.02 25.50 -3.69
CA VAL A 16 3.81 24.69 -3.60
C VAL A 16 3.91 23.45 -4.51
N ILE A 17 4.34 23.61 -5.77
CA ILE A 17 4.48 22.49 -6.71
C ILE A 17 5.51 21.47 -6.21
N ILE A 18 6.68 21.92 -5.75
CA ILE A 18 7.71 21.05 -5.18
C ILE A 18 7.18 20.34 -3.93
N GLY A 19 6.50 21.07 -3.05
CA GLY A 19 5.88 20.51 -1.85
C GLY A 19 4.87 19.41 -2.17
N ILE A 20 4.02 19.62 -3.19
CA ILE A 20 3.07 18.61 -3.69
C ILE A 20 3.81 17.40 -4.25
N GLY A 21 4.88 17.60 -5.03
CA GLY A 21 5.69 16.51 -5.58
C GLY A 21 6.34 15.67 -4.49
N VAL A 22 6.94 16.30 -3.47
CA VAL A 22 7.52 15.62 -2.31
C VAL A 22 6.44 14.90 -1.48
N TYR A 23 5.29 15.54 -1.28
CA TYR A 23 4.15 14.94 -0.59
C TYR A 23 3.66 13.67 -1.31
N TYR A 24 3.50 13.72 -2.64
CA TYR A 24 3.12 12.55 -3.42
C TYR A 24 4.20 11.47 -3.38
N TYR A 25 5.48 11.84 -3.49
CA TYR A 25 6.58 10.90 -3.35
C TYR A 25 6.49 10.15 -2.02
N TYR A 26 6.39 10.87 -0.91
CA TYR A 26 6.28 10.28 0.41
C TYR A 26 5.03 9.40 0.55
N THR A 27 3.89 9.86 0.03
CA THR A 27 2.62 9.13 0.11
C THR A 27 2.62 7.82 -0.67
N TYR A 28 3.30 7.76 -1.81
CA TYR A 28 3.31 6.56 -2.68
C TYR A 28 4.50 5.64 -2.46
N TYR A 29 5.65 6.19 -2.05
CA TYR A 29 6.92 5.45 -1.96
C TYR A 29 7.56 5.46 -0.58
N GLY A 30 7.15 6.37 0.32
CA GLY A 30 7.67 6.44 1.69
C GLY A 30 6.98 5.51 2.70
N VAL A 31 5.81 4.97 2.35
CA VAL A 31 5.01 4.10 3.22
C VAL A 31 4.70 2.78 2.50
N PRO A 32 4.91 1.61 3.14
CA PRO A 32 4.58 0.33 2.53
C PRO A 32 3.11 0.24 2.14
N ARG A 33 2.85 -0.30 0.95
CA ARG A 33 1.50 -0.51 0.41
C ARG A 33 1.29 -1.96 0.07
N CYS A 34 0.04 -2.40 0.22
CA CYS A 34 -0.41 -3.68 -0.26
C CYS A 34 -0.20 -3.73 -1.77
N GLU A 35 0.64 -4.64 -2.21
CA GLU A 35 0.94 -4.78 -3.63
C GLU A 35 -0.33 -5.08 -4.44
N ALA A 36 -1.24 -5.91 -3.91
CA ALA A 36 -2.42 -6.33 -4.66
C ALA A 36 -3.48 -5.22 -4.85
N CYS A 37 -3.61 -4.27 -3.92
CA CYS A 37 -4.71 -3.28 -3.92
C CYS A 37 -4.32 -1.84 -3.58
N GLY A 38 -3.06 -1.57 -3.23
CA GLY A 38 -2.54 -0.22 -2.98
C GLY A 38 -2.87 0.35 -1.61
N MET A 39 -3.58 -0.39 -0.77
CA MET A 39 -3.91 0.04 0.60
C MET A 39 -2.63 0.24 1.42
N LEU A 40 -2.58 1.31 2.20
CA LEU A 40 -1.47 1.55 3.15
C LEU A 40 -1.40 0.43 4.18
N ILE A 41 -0.19 0.00 4.48
CA ILE A 41 0.07 -1.05 5.46
C ILE A 41 0.34 -0.40 6.81
N THR A 42 -0.54 -0.65 7.76
CA THR A 42 -0.31 -0.22 9.15
C THR A 42 0.69 -1.17 9.83
N PRO A 43 1.37 -0.74 10.91
CA PRO A 43 2.25 -1.62 11.68
C PRO A 43 1.54 -2.89 12.17
N GLU A 44 0.26 -2.77 12.53
CA GLU A 44 -0.57 -3.92 12.90
C GLU A 44 -0.69 -4.89 11.72
N MET A 45 -1.06 -4.42 10.52
CA MET A 45 -1.15 -5.29 9.33
C MET A 45 0.16 -6.01 9.01
N ASP A 46 1.30 -5.32 9.13
CA ASP A 46 2.62 -5.89 8.87
C ASP A 46 3.01 -6.98 9.88
N ALA A 47 2.56 -6.85 11.13
CA ALA A 47 2.75 -7.88 12.15
C ALA A 47 1.94 -9.16 11.88
N ASN A 48 0.83 -9.06 11.15
CA ASN A 48 -0.10 -10.18 10.96
C ASN A 48 0.23 -11.08 9.80
N PHE A 49 0.74 -10.52 8.71
CA PHE A 49 1.02 -11.26 7.50
C PHE A 49 2.44 -11.00 7.08
N LYS A 50 3.16 -12.08 6.77
CA LYS A 50 4.49 -12.00 6.23
C LYS A 50 4.58 -12.80 4.94
N LEU A 51 4.57 -12.09 3.81
CA LEU A 51 4.80 -12.68 2.49
C LEU A 51 6.25 -12.43 2.07
N ILE A 52 6.96 -13.49 1.71
CA ILE A 52 8.31 -13.42 1.16
C ILE A 52 8.29 -14.09 -0.20
N ASP A 53 8.68 -13.36 -1.24
CA ASP A 53 8.99 -13.93 -2.55
C ASP A 53 10.34 -14.65 -2.44
N VAL A 54 10.30 -15.97 -2.58
CA VAL A 54 11.43 -16.86 -2.34
C VAL A 54 12.49 -16.72 -3.43
N ASP A 55 12.08 -16.44 -4.67
CA ASP A 55 13.01 -16.35 -5.80
C ASP A 55 13.93 -15.13 -5.67
N LYS A 56 13.38 -14.03 -5.15
CA LYS A 56 14.09 -12.76 -4.98
C LYS A 56 14.52 -12.48 -3.55
N ASN A 57 14.17 -13.36 -2.61
CA ASN A 57 14.33 -13.15 -1.17
C ASN A 57 13.84 -11.75 -0.71
N GLN A 58 12.69 -11.33 -1.22
CA GLN A 58 12.14 -10.00 -0.96
C GLN A 58 10.84 -10.07 -0.16
N ARG A 59 10.69 -9.12 0.76
CA ARG A 59 9.44 -8.88 1.47
C ARG A 59 8.40 -8.29 0.52
N ILE A 60 7.23 -8.92 0.46
CA ILE A 60 6.04 -8.37 -0.18
C ILE A 60 5.03 -7.97 0.89
N TRP A 61 4.48 -6.77 0.78
CA TRP A 61 3.47 -6.30 1.72
C TRP A 61 2.06 -6.52 1.19
N THR A 62 1.18 -7.04 2.05
CA THR A 62 -0.22 -7.31 1.73
C THR A 62 -1.11 -6.96 2.91
N CYS A 63 -2.27 -6.34 2.67
CA CYS A 63 -3.12 -5.80 3.74
C CYS A 63 -4.15 -6.79 4.30
N CYS A 64 -4.40 -7.92 3.63
CA CYS A 64 -5.37 -8.92 4.09
C CYS A 64 -5.10 -10.31 3.49
N PRO A 65 -5.70 -11.38 4.05
CA PRO A 65 -5.53 -12.76 3.55
C PRO A 65 -5.89 -12.93 2.07
N GLY A 66 -6.89 -12.18 1.59
CA GLY A 66 -7.27 -12.21 0.19
C GLY A 66 -6.19 -11.62 -0.73
N CYS A 67 -5.59 -10.50 -0.34
CA CYS A 67 -4.52 -9.85 -1.10
C CYS A 67 -3.22 -10.66 -1.09
N MET A 68 -2.93 -11.31 0.02
CA MET A 68 -1.81 -12.25 0.17
C MET A 68 -1.82 -13.33 -0.93
N LEU A 69 -2.97 -14.00 -1.15
CA LEU A 69 -3.09 -15.01 -2.21
C LEU A 69 -3.17 -14.42 -3.63
N ARG A 70 -3.61 -13.16 -3.78
CA ARG A 70 -3.58 -12.44 -5.07
C ARG A 70 -2.15 -12.14 -5.53
N SER A 71 -1.24 -11.81 -4.62
CA SER A 71 0.17 -11.55 -4.95
C SER A 71 0.87 -12.74 -5.60
N VAL A 72 0.35 -13.96 -5.45
CA VAL A 72 0.86 -15.16 -6.15
C VAL A 72 0.80 -15.04 -7.67
N ALA A 73 -0.06 -14.16 -8.21
CA ALA A 73 -0.09 -13.88 -9.65
C ALA A 73 1.22 -13.29 -10.18
N ALA A 74 1.94 -12.49 -9.37
CA ALA A 74 3.25 -11.93 -9.73
C ALA A 74 4.42 -12.65 -9.05
N HIS A 75 4.16 -13.34 -7.93
CA HIS A 75 5.15 -14.05 -7.13
C HIS A 75 4.74 -15.53 -7.00
N PRO A 76 5.03 -16.38 -8.00
CA PRO A 76 4.58 -17.77 -7.99
C PRO A 76 5.25 -18.62 -6.91
N ASN A 77 6.38 -18.17 -6.35
CA ASN A 77 7.11 -18.84 -5.28
C ASN A 77 7.13 -17.97 -4.02
N VAL A 78 6.24 -18.25 -3.06
CA VAL A 78 6.14 -17.46 -1.83
C VAL A 78 6.13 -18.33 -0.58
N HIS A 79 6.79 -17.82 0.46
CA HIS A 79 6.65 -18.25 1.84
C HIS A 79 5.75 -17.27 2.56
N ILE A 80 4.79 -17.78 3.31
CA ILE A 80 3.78 -16.97 3.98
C ILE A 80 3.73 -17.36 5.46
N GLU A 81 3.90 -16.38 6.34
CA GLU A 81 3.47 -16.50 7.73
C GLU A 81 2.23 -15.65 7.97
N ALA A 82 1.25 -16.18 8.71
CA ALA A 82 0.06 -15.44 9.11
C ALA A 82 -0.30 -15.71 10.56
N LEU A 83 -0.87 -14.71 11.23
CA LEU A 83 -1.52 -14.89 12.52
C LEU A 83 -2.98 -15.29 12.33
N ASP A 84 -3.47 -16.14 13.24
CA ASP A 84 -4.89 -16.49 13.27
C ASP A 84 -5.75 -15.25 13.55
N SER A 85 -6.86 -15.11 12.82
CA SER A 85 -7.68 -13.90 12.93
C SER A 85 -8.50 -13.82 14.22
N TRP A 86 -8.62 -14.91 14.97
CA TRP A 86 -9.30 -14.94 16.27
C TRP A 86 -8.32 -14.90 17.44
N TYR A 87 -7.39 -15.85 17.50
CA TYR A 87 -6.41 -16.05 18.57
C TYR A 87 -5.17 -15.14 18.45
N GLY A 88 -4.87 -14.61 17.27
CA GLY A 88 -3.71 -13.74 17.06
C GLY A 88 -2.40 -14.42 17.44
N THR A 89 -1.61 -13.75 18.29
CA THR A 89 -0.32 -14.26 18.79
C THR A 89 -0.44 -15.37 19.84
N SER A 90 -1.65 -15.67 20.34
CA SER A 90 -1.86 -16.75 21.31
C SER A 90 -1.96 -18.14 20.66
N ALA A 91 -2.07 -18.19 19.33
CA ALA A 91 -2.01 -19.42 18.54
C ALA A 91 -0.64 -19.55 17.82
N PRO A 92 -0.25 -20.77 17.42
CA PRO A 92 0.85 -20.96 16.49
C PRO A 92 0.65 -20.14 15.20
N LYS A 93 1.76 -19.73 14.58
CA LYS A 93 1.70 -19.10 13.26
C LYS A 93 1.18 -20.09 12.23
N ILE A 94 0.37 -19.58 11.30
CA ILE A 94 -0.01 -20.28 10.09
C ILE A 94 1.11 -20.10 9.08
N ILE A 95 1.62 -21.19 8.53
CA ILE A 95 2.66 -21.20 7.50
C ILE A 95 2.05 -21.76 6.21
N ILE A 96 2.18 -21.03 5.11
CA ILE A 96 1.74 -21.49 3.79
C ILE A 96 2.94 -21.41 2.85
N GLU A 97 3.24 -22.53 2.19
CA GLU A 97 4.26 -22.59 1.15
C GLU A 97 3.58 -22.71 -0.21
N ILE A 98 3.93 -21.82 -1.12
CA ILE A 98 3.45 -21.85 -2.50
C ILE A 98 4.68 -21.92 -3.41
N ARG A 99 4.68 -22.86 -4.35
CA ARG A 99 5.70 -22.98 -5.39
C ARG A 99 5.05 -23.14 -6.74
N ASN A 100 5.62 -22.49 -7.76
CA ASN A 100 5.09 -22.47 -9.12
C ASN A 100 3.59 -22.11 -9.18
N GLY A 101 3.16 -21.22 -8.28
CA GLY A 101 1.80 -20.74 -8.15
C GLY A 101 0.77 -21.78 -7.68
N THR A 102 1.24 -22.84 -7.00
CA THR A 102 0.43 -23.91 -6.39
C THR A 102 0.83 -24.10 -4.93
N VAL A 103 -0.13 -24.44 -4.06
CA VAL A 103 0.14 -24.72 -2.65
C VAL A 103 0.97 -26.01 -2.53
N VAL A 104 2.06 -25.96 -1.78
CA VAL A 104 2.92 -27.10 -1.47
C VAL A 104 2.61 -27.63 -0.08
N SER A 105 2.45 -26.74 0.89
CA SER A 105 2.11 -27.10 2.26
C SER A 105 1.36 -25.99 2.98
N VAL A 106 0.55 -26.39 3.95
CA VAL A 106 -0.16 -25.51 4.87
C VAL A 106 -0.01 -26.09 6.26
N ASP A 107 0.54 -25.31 7.19
CA ASP A 107 0.73 -25.70 8.59
C ASP A 107 0.06 -24.68 9.52
N PRO A 108 -0.96 -25.06 10.30
CA PRO A 108 -1.58 -26.39 10.32
C PRO A 108 -2.48 -26.62 9.09
N PRO A 109 -2.66 -27.89 8.67
CA PRO A 109 -3.47 -28.23 7.49
C PRO A 109 -4.96 -27.92 7.66
N THR A 110 -5.41 -27.65 8.88
CA THR A 110 -6.77 -27.20 9.22
C THR A 110 -7.02 -25.74 8.87
N THR A 111 -6.02 -25.00 8.39
CA THR A 111 -6.14 -23.59 8.07
C THR A 111 -7.21 -23.34 7.01
N LYS A 112 -8.08 -22.36 7.27
CA LYS A 112 -9.13 -21.88 6.37
C LYS A 112 -9.00 -20.39 6.11
N ILE A 113 -9.52 -19.95 4.98
CA ILE A 113 -9.72 -18.53 4.67
C ILE A 113 -11.22 -18.24 4.59
N LEU A 114 -11.64 -17.14 5.22
CA LEU A 114 -13.01 -16.66 5.19
C LEU A 114 -13.05 -15.43 4.28
N LEU A 115 -13.77 -15.51 3.17
CA LEU A 115 -13.76 -14.49 2.11
C LEU A 115 -14.93 -13.49 2.22
N GLY A 116 -15.01 -12.73 3.31
CA GLY A 116 -16.08 -11.72 3.48
C GLY A 116 -16.05 -10.62 2.43
N ALA A 117 -14.91 -10.40 1.75
CA ALA A 117 -14.80 -9.47 0.62
C ALA A 117 -15.62 -9.94 -0.60
N ALA A 118 -15.95 -11.23 -0.72
CA ALA A 118 -16.82 -11.74 -1.78
C ALA A 118 -18.25 -11.21 -1.68
N ILE A 119 -18.64 -10.67 -0.52
CA ILE A 119 -19.97 -10.13 -0.24
C ILE A 119 -19.89 -8.61 -0.04
N THR A 120 -18.94 -8.14 0.79
CA THR A 120 -18.84 -6.71 1.16
C THR A 120 -18.07 -5.86 0.16
N ASN A 121 -17.35 -6.46 -0.78
CA ASN A 121 -16.30 -5.80 -1.58
C ASN A 121 -15.20 -5.12 -0.74
N SER A 122 -15.11 -5.40 0.57
CA SER A 122 -14.06 -4.87 1.44
C SER A 122 -13.02 -5.92 1.80
N CYS A 123 -11.75 -5.61 1.54
CA CYS A 123 -10.62 -6.44 1.93
C CYS A 123 -10.50 -6.63 3.45
N SER A 124 -11.03 -5.69 4.25
CA SER A 124 -11.08 -5.78 5.71
C SER A 124 -12.04 -6.84 6.24
N SER A 125 -12.84 -7.47 5.37
CA SER A 125 -13.76 -8.55 5.72
C SER A 125 -13.18 -9.94 5.44
N ASN A 126 -11.95 -10.05 4.94
CA ASN A 126 -11.29 -11.35 4.81
C ASN A 126 -10.63 -11.75 6.13
N ARG A 127 -10.70 -13.03 6.49
CA ARG A 127 -10.03 -13.60 7.67
C ARG A 127 -9.27 -14.85 7.30
N ILE A 128 -8.28 -15.20 8.11
CA ILE A 128 -7.61 -16.49 8.09
C ILE A 128 -7.78 -17.15 9.47
N ALA A 129 -8.13 -18.43 9.47
CA ALA A 129 -8.42 -19.18 10.67
C ALA A 129 -7.55 -20.44 10.70
N ILE A 130 -6.97 -20.74 11.86
CA ILE A 130 -6.06 -21.87 12.08
C ILE A 130 -6.81 -23.21 12.13
N ASN A 131 -8.09 -23.20 12.53
CA ASN A 131 -8.95 -24.38 12.65
C ASN A 131 -10.45 -24.00 12.62
N ASP A 132 -11.32 -25.01 12.62
CA ASP A 132 -12.77 -24.82 12.54
C ASP A 132 -13.35 -24.07 13.76
N THR A 133 -12.78 -24.22 14.95
CA THR A 133 -13.20 -23.44 16.12
C THR A 133 -12.95 -21.94 15.91
N SER A 134 -11.81 -21.57 15.34
CA SER A 134 -11.52 -20.17 14.96
C SER A 134 -12.51 -19.67 13.90
N VAL A 135 -12.86 -20.51 12.91
CA VAL A 135 -13.89 -20.21 11.90
C VAL A 135 -15.23 -19.90 12.56
N GLU A 136 -15.72 -20.78 13.43
CA GLU A 136 -17.01 -20.61 14.10
C GLU A 136 -17.06 -19.32 14.93
N LEU A 137 -16.00 -19.03 15.68
CA LEU A 137 -15.91 -17.82 16.49
C LEU A 137 -15.87 -16.56 15.62
N LEU A 138 -15.13 -16.58 14.51
CA LEU A 138 -15.09 -15.49 13.54
C LEU A 138 -16.45 -15.27 12.86
N LEU A 139 -17.17 -16.32 12.48
CA LEU A 139 -18.49 -16.19 11.86
C LEU A 139 -19.53 -15.69 12.87
N LYS A 140 -19.43 -16.11 14.14
CA LYS A 140 -20.39 -15.73 15.19
C LYS A 140 -20.18 -14.30 15.69
N TYR A 141 -18.93 -13.90 15.93
CA TYR A 141 -18.61 -12.63 16.59
C TYR A 141 -17.94 -11.61 15.65
N GLY A 142 -17.47 -12.03 14.47
CA GLY A 142 -16.79 -11.18 13.48
C GLY A 142 -15.33 -10.88 13.80
N TYR A 143 -15.03 -10.57 15.06
CA TYR A 143 -13.70 -10.22 15.54
C TYR A 143 -13.54 -10.51 17.04
N ASN A 144 -12.28 -10.54 17.50
CA ASN A 144 -11.91 -10.69 18.90
C ASN A 144 -11.20 -9.42 19.38
N ASP A 145 -11.77 -8.72 20.35
CA ASP A 145 -11.19 -7.50 20.95
C ASP A 145 -9.80 -7.70 21.58
N LYS A 146 -9.48 -8.93 21.97
CA LYS A 146 -8.18 -9.28 22.56
C LYS A 146 -7.12 -9.57 21.50
N ASN A 147 -7.49 -9.62 20.22
CA ASN A 147 -6.56 -9.79 19.12
C ASN A 147 -6.14 -8.40 18.60
N PRO A 148 -4.84 -8.09 18.44
CA PRO A 148 -4.35 -6.80 17.91
C PRO A 148 -4.82 -6.45 16.49
N LEU A 149 -5.70 -7.25 15.89
CA LEU A 149 -6.34 -7.06 14.60
C LEU A 149 -7.41 -5.96 14.57
N THR A 150 -7.09 -4.76 15.05
CA THR A 150 -8.05 -3.66 15.10
C THR A 150 -8.56 -3.25 13.71
N VAL A 151 -7.74 -3.43 12.68
CA VAL A 151 -8.08 -3.19 11.26
C VAL A 151 -9.16 -4.13 10.70
N PHE A 152 -9.49 -5.20 11.42
CA PHE A 152 -10.50 -6.20 11.05
C PHE A 152 -11.72 -6.18 11.99
N LYS A 153 -11.98 -5.06 12.69
CA LYS A 153 -13.18 -4.82 13.51
C LYS A 153 -14.45 -4.63 12.66
N THR A 154 -14.74 -5.60 11.80
CA THR A 154 -15.98 -5.66 11.03
C THR A 154 -16.60 -7.03 11.16
N GLN A 155 -17.93 -7.08 11.21
CA GLN A 155 -18.64 -8.34 11.26
C GLN A 155 -18.52 -9.05 9.90
N LEU A 156 -18.29 -10.36 9.93
CA LEU A 156 -18.35 -11.16 8.72
C LEU A 156 -19.81 -11.25 8.26
N PRO A 157 -20.11 -10.98 6.98
CA PRO A 157 -21.46 -11.17 6.46
C PRO A 157 -21.93 -12.61 6.64
N ALA A 158 -23.25 -12.77 6.77
CA ALA A 158 -23.87 -14.08 6.66
C ALA A 158 -23.47 -14.74 5.33
N ASN A 159 -23.26 -16.06 5.35
CA ASN A 159 -22.81 -16.85 4.18
C ASN A 159 -21.40 -16.52 3.68
N THR A 160 -20.54 -15.92 4.52
CA THR A 160 -19.13 -15.73 4.19
C THR A 160 -18.50 -17.06 3.74
N PRO A 161 -17.94 -17.16 2.52
CA PRO A 161 -17.35 -18.40 2.04
C PRO A 161 -16.15 -18.80 2.91
N VAL A 162 -16.16 -20.04 3.39
CA VAL A 162 -15.05 -20.67 4.12
C VAL A 162 -14.39 -21.68 3.19
N LEU A 163 -13.13 -21.46 2.88
CA LEU A 163 -12.37 -22.26 1.91
C LEU A 163 -11.06 -22.73 2.52
N THR A 164 -10.54 -23.88 2.07
CA THR A 164 -9.11 -24.18 2.27
C THR A 164 -8.24 -23.22 1.44
N ILE A 165 -6.95 -23.16 1.76
CA ILE A 165 -6.00 -22.36 0.97
C ILE A 165 -5.96 -22.83 -0.49
N ASP A 166 -5.96 -24.15 -0.73
CA ASP A 166 -6.01 -24.75 -2.08
C ASP A 166 -7.25 -24.32 -2.88
N GLN A 167 -8.41 -24.29 -2.24
CA GLN A 167 -9.66 -23.89 -2.87
C GLN A 167 -9.70 -22.39 -3.18
N ALA A 168 -9.09 -21.57 -2.32
CA ALA A 168 -9.10 -20.11 -2.46
C ALA A 168 -8.04 -19.61 -3.45
N LEU A 169 -6.87 -20.24 -3.50
CA LEU A 169 -5.71 -19.75 -4.24
C LEU A 169 -6.01 -19.53 -5.74
N PRO A 170 -6.56 -20.49 -6.51
CA PRO A 170 -6.81 -20.28 -7.94
C PRO A 170 -7.72 -19.08 -8.21
N ARG A 171 -8.76 -18.91 -7.39
CA ARG A 171 -9.75 -17.84 -7.52
C ARG A 171 -9.15 -16.47 -7.22
N LEU A 172 -8.32 -16.39 -6.18
CA LEU A 172 -7.69 -15.13 -5.77
C LEU A 172 -6.54 -14.77 -6.69
N LYS A 173 -5.68 -15.73 -7.04
CA LYS A 173 -4.62 -15.56 -8.04
C LYS A 173 -5.17 -15.03 -9.36
N ALA A 174 -6.29 -15.56 -9.85
CA ALA A 174 -6.92 -15.09 -11.09
C ALA A 174 -7.38 -13.61 -11.04
N LYS A 175 -7.64 -13.04 -9.86
CA LYS A 175 -7.95 -11.60 -9.72
C LYS A 175 -6.72 -10.71 -9.92
N GLY A 176 -5.52 -11.28 -9.85
CA GLY A 176 -4.26 -10.57 -10.06
C GLY A 176 -4.03 -9.38 -9.12
N ILE A 177 -3.06 -8.56 -9.50
CA ILE A 177 -2.71 -7.30 -8.84
C ILE A 177 -3.45 -6.17 -9.54
N ALA A 178 -4.22 -5.39 -8.76
CA ALA A 178 -4.99 -4.26 -9.30
C ALA A 178 -4.27 -2.92 -9.11
N TYR A 179 -3.32 -2.85 -8.17
CA TYR A 179 -2.63 -1.61 -7.87
C TYR A 179 -1.46 -1.38 -8.81
N VAL A 180 -1.44 -0.21 -9.43
CA VAL A 180 -0.31 0.30 -10.18
C VAL A 180 0.09 1.62 -9.51
N PRO A 181 1.24 1.71 -8.84
CA PRO A 181 1.68 2.96 -8.26
C PRO A 181 1.93 4.00 -9.37
N PRO A 182 1.66 5.31 -9.13
CA PRO A 182 2.00 6.36 -10.08
C PRO A 182 3.50 6.31 -10.38
N SER A 183 3.89 6.34 -11.66
CA SER A 183 5.30 6.15 -12.01
C SER A 183 6.21 7.17 -11.34
N MET A 184 7.42 6.73 -10.96
CA MET A 184 8.46 7.62 -10.42
C MET A 184 8.75 8.79 -11.36
N ALA A 185 8.68 8.56 -12.67
CA ALA A 185 8.85 9.60 -13.68
C ALA A 185 7.76 10.68 -13.58
N PHE A 186 6.51 10.29 -13.34
CA PHE A 186 5.40 11.24 -13.16
C PHE A 186 5.60 12.11 -11.91
N ILE A 187 6.01 11.54 -10.78
CA ILE A 187 6.24 12.33 -9.57
C ILE A 187 7.47 13.24 -9.74
N THR A 188 8.53 12.72 -10.36
CA THR A 188 9.76 13.49 -10.61
C THR A 188 9.49 14.68 -11.54
N SER A 189 8.61 14.53 -12.55
CA SER A 189 8.30 15.62 -13.47
C SER A 189 7.62 16.80 -12.78
N ILE A 190 6.75 16.55 -11.78
CA ILE A 190 6.13 17.61 -10.97
C ILE A 190 7.22 18.43 -10.25
N ILE A 191 8.17 17.76 -9.62
CA ILE A 191 9.28 18.42 -8.90
C ILE A 191 10.14 19.24 -9.87
N VAL A 192 10.50 18.65 -11.02
CA VAL A 192 11.30 19.32 -12.04
C VAL A 192 10.61 20.57 -12.57
N ILE A 193 9.30 20.53 -12.83
CA ILE A 193 8.52 21.70 -13.27
C ILE A 193 8.58 22.81 -12.22
N GLY A 194 8.42 22.49 -10.93
CA GLY A 194 8.56 23.47 -9.85
C GLY A 194 9.93 24.14 -9.82
N ILE A 195 11.00 23.36 -9.99
CA ILE A 195 12.38 23.88 -10.06
C ILE A 195 12.55 24.80 -11.29
N VAL A 196 12.05 24.41 -12.45
CA VAL A 196 12.12 25.22 -13.68
C VAL A 196 11.41 26.55 -13.49
N ILE A 197 10.22 26.57 -12.86
CA ILE A 197 9.48 27.80 -12.57
C ILE A 197 10.30 28.74 -11.66
N LEU A 198 10.98 28.22 -10.63
CA LEU A 198 11.88 29.01 -9.78
C LEU A 198 13.03 29.63 -10.57
N ILE A 199 13.69 28.83 -11.40
CA ILE A 199 14.83 29.27 -12.22
C ILE A 199 14.38 30.37 -13.17
N VAL A 200 13.30 30.16 -13.92
CA VAL A 200 12.75 31.16 -14.86
C VAL A 200 12.31 32.42 -14.12
N GLY A 201 11.64 32.29 -12.97
CA GLY A 201 11.25 33.42 -12.13
C GLY A 201 12.46 34.25 -11.68
N ALA A 202 13.54 33.59 -11.23
CA ALA A 202 14.77 34.24 -10.80
C ALA A 202 15.50 34.97 -11.95
N PHE A 203 15.59 34.34 -13.13
CA PHE A 203 16.15 34.97 -14.33
C PHE A 203 15.34 36.18 -14.78
N THR A 204 14.01 36.06 -14.78
CA THR A 204 13.09 37.15 -15.17
C THR A 204 13.21 38.32 -14.19
N TYR A 205 13.25 38.04 -12.89
CA TYR A 205 13.47 39.06 -11.86
C TYR A 205 14.82 39.77 -12.05
N LYS A 206 15.92 39.02 -12.24
CA LYS A 206 17.23 39.63 -12.53
C LYS A 206 17.22 40.54 -13.75
N LYS A 207 16.48 40.18 -14.81
CA LYS A 207 16.36 40.99 -16.03
C LYS A 207 15.56 42.27 -15.81
N LEU A 208 14.50 42.22 -14.99
CA LEU A 208 13.63 43.36 -14.70
C LEU A 208 14.25 44.37 -13.72
N VAL A 209 15.14 43.94 -12.83
CA VAL A 209 15.74 44.80 -11.79
C VAL A 209 17.06 45.46 -12.24
N LYS A 210 17.42 45.42 -13.53
CA LYS A 210 18.62 46.12 -14.02
C LYS A 210 18.55 47.62 -13.67
N PRO A 211 19.62 48.21 -13.11
CA PRO A 211 19.62 49.60 -12.67
C PRO A 211 19.37 50.55 -13.86
N LYS A 212 18.57 51.60 -13.62
CA LYS A 212 18.43 52.71 -14.58
C LYS A 212 19.84 53.24 -14.90
N PRO A 213 20.22 53.41 -16.18
CA PRO A 213 21.50 54.02 -16.52
C PRO A 213 21.58 55.40 -15.88
N THR A 214 22.65 55.62 -15.11
CA THR A 214 22.96 56.92 -14.52
C THR A 214 22.99 57.96 -15.63
N PRO A 215 22.24 59.08 -15.52
CA PRO A 215 22.30 60.12 -16.53
C PRO A 215 23.73 60.66 -16.59
N THR A 216 24.36 60.53 -17.75
CA THR A 216 25.68 61.12 -18.02
C THR A 216 25.52 62.63 -17.94
N THR A 217 26.03 63.24 -16.86
CA THR A 217 26.18 64.69 -16.79
C THR A 217 27.34 65.08 -17.71
N THR A 218 27.01 65.51 -18.92
CA THR A 218 27.95 66.18 -19.82
C THR A 218 28.31 67.53 -19.18
N LYS A 219 29.60 67.72 -18.88
CA LYS A 219 30.18 69.03 -18.56
C LYS A 219 30.58 69.73 -19.85
#